data_AF-A0A2D5YII3-F1
#
_entry.id   AF-A0A2D5YII3-F1
#
_cell.length_a   1.000
_cell.length_b   1.000
_cell.length_c   1.000
_cell.angle_alpha   90.00
_cell.angle_beta   90.00
_cell.angle_gamma   90.00
#
_symmetry.space_group_name_H-M   'P 1'
#
loop_
_entity.id
_entity.type
_entity.pdbx_description
1 polymer ?
#
loop_
_entity_poly.entity_id
_entity_poly.type
_entity_poly.pdbx_seq_one_letter_code
_entity_poly.pdbx_strand_id
1 'polypeptide(L)'
;MSAATARKVALAHWGFAQKAAARAPHGVDLKVLGECGTSGLDEATAPLQRFAALVTQEWSEHVGTLGKYGRMGLPRLQQLAAQAQEDDTPVTPEQVEAWARNLVDAEQKCFLAVAVHRGVRRLLLINIGV
;
A
#
# COMPACT_ATOMS: atom_id res chain seq x y z
N MET A 1 8.88 12.99 7.24
CA MET A 1 9.52 12.15 6.20
C MET A 1 8.57 12.05 5.01
N SER A 2 9.08 12.14 3.79
CA SER A 2 8.31 12.61 2.62
C SER A 2 7.86 11.50 1.66
N ALA A 3 6.86 11.81 0.81
CA ALA A 3 6.46 11.02 -0.37
C ALA A 3 7.64 10.58 -1.27
N ALA A 4 8.75 11.33 -1.29
CA ALA A 4 9.97 10.93 -2.00
C ALA A 4 10.56 9.61 -1.46
N THR A 5 10.50 9.35 -0.15
CA THR A 5 10.95 8.09 0.45
C THR A 5 10.04 6.94 0.03
N ALA A 6 8.73 7.11 0.12
CA ALA A 6 7.76 6.10 -0.33
C ALA A 6 7.95 5.79 -1.84
N ARG A 7 8.18 6.79 -2.69
CA ARG A 7 8.50 6.60 -4.11
C ARG A 7 9.73 5.71 -4.31
N LYS A 8 10.80 6.02 -3.58
CA LYS A 8 12.07 5.29 -3.59
C LYS A 8 11.90 3.83 -3.17
N VAL A 9 11.13 3.60 -2.10
CA VAL A 9 10.79 2.27 -1.59
C VAL A 9 9.98 1.47 -2.62
N ALA A 10 8.99 2.08 -3.26
CA ALA A 10 8.17 1.43 -4.28
C ALA A 10 8.98 0.98 -5.50
N LEU A 11 9.87 1.85 -6.01
CA LEU A 11 10.73 1.52 -7.14
C LEU A 11 11.69 0.37 -6.84
N ALA A 12 12.28 0.34 -5.64
CA ALA A 12 13.14 -0.76 -5.21
C ALA A 12 12.34 -2.07 -5.06
N HIS A 13 11.15 -2.01 -4.46
CA HIS A 13 10.29 -3.18 -4.27
C HIS A 13 9.88 -3.83 -5.59
N TRP A 14 9.57 -3.04 -6.62
CA TRP A 14 9.21 -3.57 -7.94
C TRP A 14 10.41 -3.86 -8.86
N GLY A 15 11.65 -3.69 -8.38
CA GLY A 15 12.85 -3.96 -9.17
C GLY A 15 13.14 -2.93 -10.26
N PHE A 16 12.45 -1.77 -10.26
CA PHE A 16 12.73 -0.66 -11.17
C PHE A 16 14.02 0.10 -10.81
N ALA A 17 14.51 -0.09 -9.58
CA ALA A 17 15.72 0.52 -9.07
C ALA A 17 16.49 -0.48 -8.21
N GLN A 18 17.81 -0.58 -8.42
CA GLN A 18 18.71 -1.43 -7.61
C GLN A 18 18.85 -0.92 -6.17
N LYS A 19 18.60 0.37 -5.93
CA LYS A 19 18.65 1.01 -4.62
C LYS A 19 17.44 1.93 -4.49
N ALA A 20 16.90 2.07 -3.27
CA ALA A 20 15.79 2.97 -3.01
C ALA A 20 16.05 4.37 -3.58
N ALA A 21 17.28 4.90 -3.53
CA ALA A 21 17.61 6.23 -4.04
C ALA A 21 17.52 6.43 -5.57
N ALA A 22 17.36 5.38 -6.38
CA ALA A 22 17.40 5.49 -7.84
C ALA A 22 16.08 6.02 -8.45
N ARG A 23 16.18 6.65 -9.62
CA ARG A 23 15.04 7.18 -10.38
C ARG A 23 14.32 6.05 -11.12
N ALA A 24 13.02 6.24 -11.39
CA ALA A 24 12.23 5.32 -12.19
C ALA A 24 12.73 5.31 -13.65
N PRO A 25 12.75 4.15 -14.33
CA PRO A 25 13.02 4.08 -15.76
C PRO A 25 11.90 4.76 -16.58
N HIS A 26 12.21 5.18 -17.80
CA HIS A 26 11.23 5.76 -18.73
C HIS A 26 10.06 4.81 -18.96
N GLY A 27 8.84 5.36 -18.99
CA GLY A 27 7.60 4.60 -19.22
C GLY A 27 6.96 3.98 -17.97
N VAL A 28 7.48 4.26 -16.77
CA VAL A 28 6.81 3.94 -15.50
C VAL A 28 5.99 5.15 -15.03
N ASP A 29 4.66 5.06 -15.12
CA ASP A 29 3.78 6.00 -14.43
C ASP A 29 3.65 5.56 -12.97
N LEU A 30 4.24 6.33 -12.05
CA LEU A 30 4.23 6.06 -10.60
C LEU A 30 3.62 7.24 -9.85
N LYS A 31 2.51 6.96 -9.18
CA LYS A 31 1.83 7.85 -8.24
C LYS A 31 2.07 7.39 -6.81
N VAL A 32 2.39 8.33 -5.93
CA VAL A 32 2.55 8.09 -4.50
C VAL A 32 1.61 9.02 -3.77
N LEU A 33 0.66 8.43 -3.05
CA LEU A 33 -0.39 9.14 -2.31
C LEU A 33 -0.02 9.09 -0.83
N GLY A 34 0.12 10.26 -0.20
CA GLY A 34 0.24 10.40 1.26
C GLY A 34 -0.97 11.09 1.89
N GLU A 35 -1.96 11.44 1.06
CA GLU A 35 -3.26 11.98 1.41
C GLU A 35 -4.18 11.62 0.24
N CYS A 36 -5.36 11.09 0.53
CA CYS A 36 -6.33 10.56 -0.42
C CYS A 36 -7.72 11.24 -0.31
N GLY A 37 -7.95 12.07 0.70
CA GLY A 37 -9.18 12.83 0.89
C GLY A 37 -10.40 11.97 1.25
N THR A 38 -10.18 10.85 1.93
CA THR A 38 -11.22 9.96 2.46
C THR A 38 -11.62 10.34 3.89
N SER A 39 -12.72 9.77 4.40
CA SER A 39 -13.10 9.87 5.82
C SER A 39 -12.21 9.03 6.77
N GLY A 40 -11.10 8.45 6.27
CA GLY A 40 -10.22 7.59 7.05
C GLY A 40 -10.96 6.38 7.62
N LEU A 41 -10.81 6.15 8.94
CA LEU A 41 -11.50 5.07 9.64
C LEU A 41 -12.71 5.53 10.46
N ASP A 42 -13.00 6.83 10.50
CA ASP A 42 -14.05 7.41 11.36
C ASP A 42 -15.47 6.95 10.93
N GLU A 43 -15.69 6.80 9.63
CA GLU A 43 -16.94 6.33 9.02
C GLU A 43 -16.79 4.94 8.37
N ALA A 44 -15.74 4.20 8.73
CA ALA A 44 -15.43 2.93 8.11
C ALA A 44 -16.48 1.85 8.43
N THR A 45 -16.83 1.05 7.42
CA THR A 45 -17.64 -0.16 7.60
C THR A 45 -16.88 -1.19 8.44
N ALA A 46 -17.60 -2.14 9.05
CA ALA A 46 -16.97 -3.20 9.85
C ALA A 46 -15.88 -4.00 9.08
N PRO A 47 -16.06 -4.37 7.79
CA PRO A 47 -14.99 -4.99 7.02
C PRO A 47 -13.75 -4.11 6.86
N LEU A 48 -13.91 -2.80 6.65
CA LEU A 48 -12.78 -1.88 6.53
C LEU A 48 -12.01 -1.74 7.85
N GLN A 49 -12.72 -1.70 8.99
CA GLN A 49 -12.07 -1.68 10.30
C GLN A 49 -11.29 -2.97 10.58
N ARG A 50 -11.85 -4.14 10.25
CA ARG A 50 -11.13 -5.43 10.36
C ARG A 50 -9.91 -5.47 9.47
N PHE A 51 -10.04 -5.01 8.22
CA PHE A 51 -8.91 -4.91 7.31
C PHE A 51 -7.79 -4.03 7.87
N ALA A 52 -8.12 -2.87 8.43
CA ALA A 52 -7.15 -2.00 9.09
C ALA A 52 -6.40 -2.69 10.24
N ALA A 53 -7.14 -3.44 11.08
CA ALA A 53 -6.56 -4.18 12.19
C ALA A 53 -5.61 -5.29 11.70
N LEU A 54 -6.01 -6.05 10.68
CA LEU A 54 -5.18 -7.09 10.07
C LEU A 54 -3.88 -6.51 9.47
N VAL A 55 -3.99 -5.42 8.70
CA VAL A 55 -2.83 -4.73 8.12
C VAL A 55 -1.88 -4.24 9.21
N THR A 56 -2.42 -3.73 10.32
CA THR A 56 -1.63 -3.25 11.46
C THR A 56 -0.81 -4.37 12.10
N GLN A 57 -1.40 -5.56 12.27
CA GLN A 57 -0.73 -6.73 12.86
C GLN A 57 0.37 -7.28 11.94
N GLU A 58 0.12 -7.24 10.63
CA GLU A 58 1.00 -7.79 9.59
C GLU A 58 2.28 -6.99 9.34
N TRP A 59 2.36 -5.74 9.78
CA TRP A 59 3.50 -4.89 9.43
C TRP A 59 4.85 -5.50 9.78
N SER A 60 4.96 -6.13 10.95
CA SER A 60 6.18 -6.73 11.49
C SER A 60 6.80 -7.78 10.55
N GLU A 61 5.96 -8.63 9.93
CA GLU A 61 6.37 -9.65 8.95
C GLU A 61 6.78 -9.05 7.60
N HIS A 62 6.40 -7.80 7.35
CA HIS A 62 6.60 -7.09 6.10
C HIS A 62 7.65 -5.97 6.16
N VAL A 63 8.38 -5.87 7.27
CA VAL A 63 9.62 -5.08 7.39
C VAL A 63 10.82 -5.93 6.93
N GLY A 64 11.00 -6.04 5.60
CA GLY A 64 12.11 -6.81 5.00
C GLY A 64 13.48 -6.10 4.99
N THR A 65 14.49 -6.74 4.39
CA THR A 65 15.90 -6.30 4.31
C THR A 65 16.16 -5.00 3.53
N LEU A 66 15.26 -4.61 2.63
CA LEU A 66 15.36 -3.40 1.80
C LEU A 66 14.93 -2.12 2.57
N GLY A 67 15.47 -1.92 3.78
CA GLY A 67 15.18 -0.76 4.66
C GLY A 67 14.10 -1.03 5.71
N LYS A 68 14.11 -0.21 6.77
CA LYS A 68 13.24 -0.29 7.97
C LYS A 68 11.76 0.10 7.70
N TYR A 69 11.23 -0.22 6.53
CA TYR A 69 9.90 0.22 6.10
C TYR A 69 9.01 -0.99 5.80
N GLY A 70 7.79 -0.94 6.33
CA GLY A 70 6.74 -1.92 6.07
C GLY A 70 6.22 -1.80 4.65
N ARG A 71 6.04 -2.93 3.97
CA ARG A 71 5.63 -2.99 2.56
C ARG A 71 4.68 -4.14 2.30
N MET A 72 3.46 -3.82 1.90
CA MET A 72 2.45 -4.81 1.57
C MET A 72 1.96 -4.62 0.14
N GLY A 73 2.24 -5.59 -0.71
CA GLY A 73 1.83 -5.58 -2.11
C GLY A 73 0.37 -6.00 -2.30
N LEU A 74 -0.17 -5.70 -3.49
CA LEU A 74 -1.55 -6.03 -3.86
C LEU A 74 -1.99 -7.46 -3.50
N PRO A 75 -1.23 -8.54 -3.82
CA PRO A 75 -1.69 -9.90 -3.51
C PRO A 75 -1.92 -10.13 -2.02
N ARG A 76 -1.08 -9.56 -1.15
CA ARG A 76 -1.23 -9.71 0.29
C ARG A 76 -2.40 -8.88 0.81
N LEU A 77 -2.52 -7.63 0.36
CA LEU A 77 -3.65 -6.78 0.73
C LEU A 77 -4.99 -7.38 0.29
N GLN A 78 -5.05 -8.06 -0.86
CA GLN A 78 -6.23 -8.81 -1.28
C GLN A 78 -6.58 -9.96 -0.34
N GLN A 79 -5.57 -10.72 0.13
CA GLN A 79 -5.80 -11.79 1.11
C GLN A 79 -6.35 -11.25 2.43
N LEU A 80 -5.79 -10.14 2.94
CA LEU A 80 -6.28 -9.51 4.17
C LEU A 80 -7.69 -8.94 3.99
N ALA A 81 -7.97 -8.33 2.84
CA ALA A 81 -9.29 -7.81 2.53
C ALA A 81 -10.34 -8.92 2.41
N ALA A 82 -9.99 -10.08 1.84
CA ALA A 82 -10.87 -11.25 1.79
C ALA A 82 -11.16 -11.78 3.20
N GLN A 83 -10.13 -11.90 4.05
CA GLN A 83 -10.30 -12.29 5.45
C GLN A 83 -11.19 -11.31 6.21
N ALA A 84 -11.10 -10.01 5.94
CA ALA A 84 -11.88 -8.99 6.60
C ALA A 84 -13.36 -8.95 6.18
N GLN A 85 -13.69 -9.42 4.96
CA GLN A 85 -15.09 -9.50 4.50
C GLN A 85 -15.86 -10.64 5.17
N GLU A 86 -15.17 -11.73 5.53
CA GLU A 86 -15.79 -12.92 6.13
C GLU A 86 -16.89 -13.54 5.23
N ASP A 87 -16.79 -13.30 3.91
CA ASP A 87 -17.69 -13.84 2.90
C ASP A 87 -16.90 -14.35 1.67
N ASP A 88 -17.61 -14.99 0.73
CA ASP A 88 -17.02 -15.52 -0.50
C ASP A 88 -16.96 -14.48 -1.64
N THR A 89 -17.21 -13.20 -1.36
CA THR A 89 -17.22 -12.16 -2.37
C THR A 89 -15.79 -11.93 -2.90
N PRO A 90 -15.56 -12.04 -4.22
CA PRO A 90 -14.24 -11.82 -4.77
C PRO A 90 -13.76 -10.38 -4.53
N VAL A 91 -12.63 -10.24 -3.85
CA VAL A 91 -12.04 -8.92 -3.57
C VAL A 91 -11.33 -8.37 -4.82
N THR A 92 -11.86 -7.25 -5.33
CA THR A 92 -11.30 -6.58 -6.50
C THR A 92 -10.07 -5.73 -6.13
N PRO A 93 -9.11 -5.56 -7.06
CA PRO A 93 -7.99 -4.64 -6.86
C PRO A 93 -8.42 -3.19 -6.57
N GLU A 94 -9.56 -2.77 -7.12
CA GLU A 94 -10.16 -1.45 -6.94
C GLU A 94 -10.68 -1.28 -5.51
N GLN A 95 -11.33 -2.31 -4.97
CA GLN A 95 -11.78 -2.30 -3.58
C GLN A 95 -10.59 -2.23 -2.62
N VAL A 96 -9.54 -3.02 -2.86
CA VAL A 96 -8.32 -2.98 -2.05
C VAL A 96 -7.63 -1.63 -2.12
N GLU A 97 -7.61 -1.00 -3.30
CA GLU A 97 -7.10 0.35 -3.43
C GLU A 97 -7.92 1.35 -2.61
N ALA A 98 -9.26 1.28 -2.68
CA ALA A 98 -10.14 2.16 -1.91
C ALA A 98 -9.91 2.00 -0.41
N TRP A 99 -9.81 0.76 0.08
CA TRP A 99 -9.53 0.48 1.49
C TRP A 99 -8.14 0.96 1.90
N ALA A 100 -7.11 0.72 1.08
CA ALA A 100 -5.75 1.19 1.33
C ALA A 100 -5.66 2.73 1.37
N ARG A 101 -6.47 3.45 0.57
CA ARG A 101 -6.57 4.91 0.63
C ARG A 101 -7.13 5.41 1.96
N ASN A 102 -8.14 4.72 2.50
CA ASN A 102 -8.66 5.02 3.85
C ASN A 102 -7.58 4.82 4.92
N LEU A 103 -6.73 3.79 4.78
CA LEU A 103 -5.60 3.59 5.68
C LEU A 103 -4.54 4.70 5.56
N VAL A 104 -4.28 5.22 4.36
CA VAL A 104 -3.35 6.35 4.17
C VAL A 104 -3.83 7.59 4.93
N ASP A 105 -5.13 7.90 4.88
CA ASP A 105 -5.66 9.08 5.56
C ASP A 105 -5.84 8.86 7.07
N ALA A 106 -6.06 7.61 7.50
CA ALA A 106 -6.13 7.27 8.91
C ALA A 106 -4.75 7.24 9.59
N GLU A 107 -3.70 6.87 8.86
CA GLU A 107 -2.34 6.70 9.38
C GLU A 107 -1.36 7.67 8.72
N GLN A 108 -0.95 8.71 9.44
CA GLN A 108 -0.06 9.79 8.95
C GLN A 108 1.32 9.33 8.44
N LYS A 109 1.66 8.05 8.60
CA LYS A 109 2.94 7.45 8.16
C LYS A 109 2.76 6.41 7.05
N CYS A 110 1.55 6.23 6.54
CA CYS A 110 1.24 5.34 5.43
C CYS A 110 1.25 6.10 4.10
N PHE A 111 1.72 5.42 3.06
CA PHE A 111 1.71 5.91 1.69
C PHE A 111 1.24 4.81 0.77
N LEU A 112 0.45 5.17 -0.24
CA LEU A 112 0.02 4.24 -1.28
C LEU A 112 0.76 4.54 -2.57
N ALA A 113 1.58 3.59 -3.03
CA ALA A 113 2.23 3.66 -4.32
C ALA A 113 1.44 2.85 -5.35
N VAL A 114 1.08 3.50 -6.46
CA VAL A 114 0.42 2.88 -7.60
C VAL A 114 1.28 3.10 -8.83
N ALA A 115 1.56 2.03 -9.57
CA ALA A 115 2.26 2.12 -10.84
C ALA A 115 1.56 1.35 -11.94
N VAL A 116 1.67 1.85 -13.17
CA VAL A 116 1.34 1.08 -14.37
C VAL A 116 2.60 1.00 -15.23
N HIS A 117 3.00 -0.21 -15.57
CA HIS A 117 4.15 -0.45 -16.44
C HIS A 117 3.86 -1.64 -17.34
N ARG A 118 3.97 -1.44 -18.67
CA ARG A 118 3.67 -2.45 -19.70
C ARG A 118 2.28 -3.09 -19.54
N GLY A 119 1.27 -2.28 -19.22
CA GLY A 119 -0.11 -2.73 -19.00
C GLY A 119 -0.36 -3.44 -17.67
N VAL A 120 0.67 -3.65 -16.84
CA VAL A 120 0.51 -4.27 -15.52
C VAL A 120 0.39 -3.19 -14.45
N ARG A 121 -0.76 -3.14 -13.79
CA ARG A 121 -1.00 -2.30 -12.62
C ARG A 121 -0.39 -2.93 -11.38
N ARG A 122 0.28 -2.12 -10.57
CA ARG A 122 0.94 -2.50 -9.32
C ARG A 122 0.48 -1.58 -8.23
N LEU A 123 0.25 -2.14 -7.05
CA LEU A 123 -0.13 -1.40 -5.85
C LEU A 123 0.73 -1.90 -4.68
N LEU A 124 1.21 -0.95 -3.88
CA LEU A 124 2.04 -1.18 -2.71
C LEU A 124 1.66 -0.19 -1.61
N LEU A 125 1.16 -0.70 -0.49
CA LEU A 125 1.01 0.07 0.74
C LEU A 125 2.34 0.08 1.49
N ILE A 126 2.77 1.26 1.90
CA ILE A 126 4.08 1.50 2.51
C ILE A 126 3.86 2.18 3.85
N ASN A 127 4.37 1.59 4.92
CA ASN A 127 4.43 2.24 6.22
C ASN A 127 5.88 2.63 6.53
N ILE A 128 6.13 3.92 6.71
CA ILE A 128 7.47 4.43 7.03
C ILE A 128 7.68 4.66 8.54
N GLY A 129 6.67 4.33 9.35
CA GLY A 129 6.63 4.57 10.79
C GLY A 129 6.75 3.34 11.67
N VAL A 130 6.88 2.16 11.06
CA VAL A 130 7.07 0.86 11.72
C VAL A 130 8.51 0.62 12.13
#